data_AF-A0A8R7TPF4-F1
#
_entry.id   AF-A0A8R7TPF4-F1
#
_cell.length_a   1.000
_cell.length_b   1.000
_cell.length_c   1.000
_cell.angle_alpha   90.00
_cell.angle_beta   90.00
_cell.angle_gamma   90.00
#
_symmetry.space_group_name_H-M   'P 1'
#
loop_
_entity.id
_entity.type
_entity.pdbx_description
1 polymer ?
#
loop_
_entity_poly.entity_id
_entity_poly.type
_entity_poly.pdbx_seq_one_letter_code
_entity_poly.pdbx_strand_id
1 'polypeptide(L)'
;MLYTGGDADRVQVQNIAFAKNPADPLLREWVKPAYNPVIPHPADVLFNQFRDPSTAWVGSDGMWRILVAAQVGSNNTGIASTLVYRSKDFRHWERNASPLYTSRAAGMVECPDLFPVAEPGMEEGRLHYAAGTASGAVRHV
;
A
#
# COMPACT_ATOMS: atom_id res chain seq x y z
N MET A 1 -0.73 11.18 -3.49
CA MET A 1 -1.53 10.09 -4.07
C MET A 1 -0.61 8.98 -4.51
N LEU A 2 -0.90 7.73 -4.16
CA LEU A 2 -0.28 6.52 -4.71
C LEU A 2 -1.25 5.89 -5.72
N TYR A 3 -0.75 5.37 -6.83
CA TYR A 3 -1.60 4.73 -7.84
C TYR A 3 -0.84 3.75 -8.73
N THR A 4 -1.57 2.78 -9.30
CA THR A 4 -1.05 1.88 -10.35
C THR A 4 -0.96 2.61 -11.68
N GLY A 5 0.21 2.57 -12.33
CA GLY A 5 0.33 2.89 -13.76
C GLY A 5 0.71 1.66 -14.57
N GLY A 6 0.31 1.63 -15.84
CA GLY A 6 0.95 0.78 -16.84
C GLY A 6 2.11 1.55 -17.46
N ASP A 7 3.31 0.97 -17.46
CA ASP A 7 4.44 1.54 -18.20
C ASP A 7 4.28 1.33 -19.73
N ALA A 8 5.33 1.67 -20.50
CA ALA A 8 5.30 1.53 -21.96
C ALA A 8 5.04 0.08 -22.43
N ASP A 9 5.44 -0.90 -21.62
CA ASP A 9 5.25 -2.33 -21.86
C ASP A 9 3.97 -2.86 -21.22
N ARG A 10 3.14 -1.98 -20.64
CA ARG A 10 1.90 -2.28 -19.89
C ARG A 10 2.15 -3.11 -18.62
N VAL A 11 3.38 -3.10 -18.11
CA VAL A 11 3.70 -3.69 -16.80
C VAL A 11 3.09 -2.79 -15.73
N GLN A 12 2.46 -3.39 -14.73
CA GLN A 12 1.89 -2.65 -13.62
C GLN A 12 2.99 -2.24 -12.63
N VAL A 13 3.07 -0.93 -12.34
CA VAL A 13 4.03 -0.31 -11.43
C VAL A 13 3.32 0.70 -10.51
N GLN A 14 3.91 1.01 -9.35
CA GLN A 14 3.30 1.97 -8.41
C GLN A 14 3.98 3.32 -8.51
N ASN A 15 3.17 4.34 -8.72
CA ASN A 15 3.56 5.73 -8.95
C ASN A 15 3.01 6.62 -7.85
N ILE A 16 3.56 7.83 -7.74
CA ILE A 16 3.01 8.88 -6.91
C ILE A 16 2.62 10.12 -7.72
N ALA A 17 1.71 10.92 -7.17
CA ALA A 17 1.38 12.25 -7.64
C ALA A 17 1.08 13.17 -6.46
N PHE A 18 1.35 14.46 -6.65
CA PHE A 18 1.10 15.52 -5.66
C PHE A 18 0.19 16.59 -6.24
N ALA A 19 -0.63 17.22 -5.41
CA ALA A 19 -1.35 18.41 -5.83
C ALA A 19 -0.36 19.50 -6.22
N LYS A 20 -0.52 20.06 -7.43
CA LYS A 20 0.35 21.13 -7.94
C LYS A 20 0.22 22.40 -7.09
N ASN A 21 -1.00 22.67 -6.60
CA ASN A 21 -1.32 23.76 -5.71
C ASN A 21 -2.12 23.24 -4.51
N PRO A 22 -1.48 23.00 -3.35
CA PRO A 22 -2.17 22.57 -2.14
C PRO A 22 -3.20 23.59 -1.59
N ALA A 23 -3.14 24.85 -2.04
CA ALA A 23 -4.09 25.88 -1.64
C ALA A 23 -5.34 25.94 -2.53
N ASP A 24 -5.39 25.23 -3.67
CA ASP A 24 -6.64 25.08 -4.44
C ASP A 24 -7.57 24.12 -3.67
N PRO A 25 -8.72 24.56 -3.14
CA PRO A 25 -9.60 23.70 -2.34
C PRO A 25 -10.17 22.51 -3.12
N LEU A 26 -10.12 22.56 -4.45
CA LEU A 26 -10.58 21.49 -5.33
C LEU A 26 -9.44 20.57 -5.80
N LEU A 27 -8.18 20.90 -5.52
CA LEU A 27 -6.97 20.14 -5.92
C LEU A 27 -7.02 19.70 -7.40
N ARG A 28 -7.32 20.62 -8.31
CA ARG A 28 -7.63 20.29 -9.72
C ARG A 28 -6.43 19.79 -10.52
N GLU A 29 -5.26 20.37 -10.26
CA GLU A 29 -4.03 20.03 -10.99
C GLU A 29 -3.09 19.17 -10.15
N TRP A 30 -2.53 18.13 -10.76
CA TRP A 30 -1.59 17.19 -10.13
C TRP A 30 -0.29 17.09 -10.90
N VAL A 31 0.83 16.96 -10.19
CA VAL A 31 2.16 16.75 -10.75
C VAL A 31 2.62 15.33 -10.47
N LYS A 32 3.09 14.66 -11.52
CA LYS A 32 3.78 13.36 -11.44
C LYS A 32 5.28 13.63 -11.44
N PRO A 33 6.03 13.24 -10.41
CA PRO A 33 7.48 13.42 -10.40
C PRO A 33 8.17 12.53 -11.45
N ALA A 34 9.31 13.00 -11.96
CA ALA A 34 10.09 12.28 -12.97
C ALA A 34 10.73 10.98 -12.45
N TYR A 35 10.81 10.80 -11.14
CA TYR A 35 11.35 9.58 -10.51
C TYR A 35 10.34 8.45 -10.39
N ASN A 36 9.12 8.60 -10.90
CA ASN A 36 8.18 7.48 -11.02
C ASN A 36 8.74 6.41 -11.99
N PRO A 37 8.48 5.11 -11.74
CA PRO A 37 7.72 4.56 -10.62
C PRO A 37 8.51 4.53 -9.30
N VAL A 38 7.82 4.66 -8.18
CA VAL A 38 8.43 4.54 -6.83
C VAL A 38 8.51 3.10 -6.33
N ILE A 39 7.66 2.21 -6.87
CA ILE A 39 7.78 0.77 -6.71
C ILE A 39 7.71 0.14 -8.10
N PRO A 40 8.84 -0.34 -8.64
CA PRO A 40 8.84 -1.06 -9.91
C PRO A 40 8.15 -2.42 -9.76
N HIS A 41 7.86 -3.07 -10.89
CA HIS A 41 7.27 -4.40 -10.88
C HIS A 41 8.23 -5.42 -10.27
N PRO A 42 7.82 -6.18 -9.23
CA PRO A 42 8.68 -7.19 -8.63
C PRO A 42 8.94 -8.35 -9.59
N ALA A 43 10.17 -8.87 -9.61
CA ALA A 43 10.56 -9.96 -10.50
C ALA A 43 9.83 -11.29 -10.21
N ASP A 44 9.34 -11.47 -8.99
CA ASP A 44 8.62 -12.66 -8.51
C ASP A 44 7.10 -12.54 -8.63
N VAL A 45 6.59 -11.52 -9.32
CA VAL A 45 5.16 -11.26 -9.49
C VAL A 45 4.75 -11.48 -10.96
N LEU A 46 3.56 -12.01 -11.17
CA LEU A 46 3.04 -12.20 -12.52
C LEU A 46 2.79 -10.83 -13.19
N PHE A 47 3.18 -10.73 -14.47
CA PHE A 47 3.25 -9.50 -15.27
C PHE A 47 2.06 -8.52 -15.11
N ASN A 48 0.82 -9.03 -15.05
CA ASN A 48 -0.39 -8.22 -14.93
C ASN A 48 -1.09 -8.37 -13.58
N GLN A 49 -0.38 -8.72 -12.51
CA GLN A 49 -0.91 -8.97 -11.18
C GLN A 49 -0.13 -8.21 -10.11
N PHE A 50 0.01 -6.88 -10.24
CA PHE A 50 0.65 -6.02 -9.25
C PHE A 50 0.05 -4.60 -9.20
N ARG A 51 -0.93 -4.33 -8.34
CA ARG A 51 -1.71 -3.09 -8.39
C ARG A 51 -2.38 -2.71 -7.08
N ASP A 52 -3.00 -1.55 -7.10
CA ASP A 52 -3.96 -1.03 -6.13
C ASP A 52 -3.30 -0.75 -4.78
N PRO A 53 -2.42 0.26 -4.70
CA PRO A 53 -1.79 0.64 -3.45
C PRO A 53 -2.84 1.19 -2.47
N SER A 54 -2.81 0.73 -1.22
CA SER A 54 -3.71 1.19 -0.17
C SER A 54 -3.40 2.63 0.29
N THR A 55 -4.28 3.17 1.13
CA THR A 55 -3.92 4.30 1.99
C THR A 55 -2.75 3.90 2.90
N ALA A 56 -1.80 4.81 3.08
CA ALA A 56 -0.61 4.58 3.89
C ALA A 56 -0.88 4.82 5.39
N TRP A 57 -0.16 4.09 6.25
CA TRP A 57 -0.15 4.34 7.70
C TRP A 57 1.30 4.38 8.23
N VAL A 58 1.50 5.04 9.37
CA VAL A 58 2.81 5.08 10.05
C VAL A 58 2.82 4.04 11.16
N GLY A 59 3.85 3.19 11.18
CA GLY A 59 4.06 2.22 12.26
C GLY A 59 4.72 2.85 13.49
N SER A 60 4.80 2.11 14.58
CA SER A 60 5.47 2.54 15.83
C SER A 60 6.96 2.82 15.66
N ASP A 61 7.57 2.34 14.57
CA ASP A 61 8.96 2.61 14.17
C ASP A 61 9.13 3.91 13.35
N GLY A 62 8.04 4.67 13.16
CA GLY A 62 8.06 5.91 12.38
C GLY A 62 8.13 5.70 10.86
N MET A 63 8.02 4.46 10.38
CA MET A 63 8.05 4.14 8.95
C MET A 63 6.64 4.14 8.38
N TRP A 64 6.46 4.75 7.21
CA TRP A 64 5.26 4.56 6.39
C TRP A 64 5.15 3.12 5.92
N ARG A 65 3.93 2.62 5.80
CA ARG A 65 3.57 1.33 5.23
C ARG A 65 2.40 1.50 4.27
N ILE A 66 2.39 0.68 3.22
CA ILE A 66 1.28 0.52 2.30
C ILE A 66 1.07 -0.96 1.98
N LEU A 67 -0.13 -1.30 1.54
CA LEU A 67 -0.42 -2.58 0.91
C LEU A 67 -0.42 -2.42 -0.61
N VAL A 68 -0.01 -3.46 -1.32
CA VAL A 68 -0.20 -3.57 -2.77
C VAL A 68 -0.65 -5.00 -3.09
N ALA A 69 -1.71 -5.14 -3.88
CA ALA A 69 -2.19 -6.45 -4.33
C ALA A 69 -1.20 -7.07 -5.32
N ALA A 70 -0.93 -8.36 -5.16
CA ALA A 70 -0.10 -9.11 -6.07
C ALA A 70 -0.53 -10.57 -6.26
N GLN A 71 -0.09 -11.19 -7.34
CA GLN A 71 0.07 -12.65 -7.40
C GLN A 71 1.55 -13.00 -7.50
N VAL A 72 2.10 -13.54 -6.42
CA VAL A 72 3.51 -13.91 -6.30
C VAL A 72 3.71 -15.35 -6.78
N GLY A 73 4.60 -15.56 -7.73
CA GLY A 73 4.88 -16.87 -8.33
C GLY A 73 5.33 -16.76 -9.79
N SER A 74 5.49 -17.91 -10.44
CA SER A 74 5.87 -18.00 -11.86
C SER A 74 5.01 -19.01 -12.61
N ASN A 75 5.06 -19.00 -13.94
CA ASN A 75 4.47 -20.02 -14.82
C ASN A 75 3.00 -20.36 -14.51
N ASN A 76 2.16 -19.33 -14.31
CA ASN A 76 0.72 -19.45 -13.97
C ASN A 76 0.41 -20.10 -12.60
N THR A 77 1.37 -20.17 -11.69
CA THR A 77 1.18 -20.74 -10.32
C THR A 77 1.20 -19.66 -9.22
N GLY A 78 0.73 -18.45 -9.55
CA GLY A 78 0.73 -17.32 -8.62
C GLY A 78 -0.12 -17.55 -7.37
N ILE A 79 0.37 -17.14 -6.22
CA ILE A 79 -0.36 -17.10 -4.95
C ILE A 79 -0.85 -15.68 -4.72
N ALA A 80 -2.15 -15.52 -4.54
CA ALA A 80 -2.76 -14.25 -4.15
C ALA A 80 -2.08 -13.72 -2.89
N SER A 81 -1.54 -12.50 -2.95
CA SER A 81 -0.71 -11.93 -1.91
C SER A 81 -1.03 -10.46 -1.70
N THR A 82 -1.20 -10.05 -0.45
CA THR A 82 -1.29 -8.65 -0.05
C THR A 82 0.08 -8.22 0.46
N LEU A 83 0.89 -7.60 -0.41
CA LEU A 83 2.28 -7.26 -0.12
C LEU A 83 2.35 -6.00 0.76
N VAL A 84 3.25 -6.00 1.75
CA VAL A 84 3.53 -4.82 2.56
C VAL A 84 4.80 -4.15 2.06
N TYR A 85 4.75 -2.87 1.75
CA TYR A 85 5.92 -2.04 1.49
C TYR A 85 6.09 -1.02 2.60
N ARG A 86 7.34 -0.63 2.89
CA ARG A 86 7.68 0.37 3.90
C ARG A 86 8.59 1.47 3.34
N SER A 87 8.49 2.68 3.88
CA SER A 87 9.30 3.82 3.46
C SER A 87 9.50 4.83 4.59
N LYS A 88 10.65 5.52 4.60
CA LYS A 88 10.89 6.68 5.49
C LYS A 88 10.38 7.98 4.90
N ASP A 89 10.47 8.12 3.58
CA ASP A 89 10.36 9.39 2.86
C ASP A 89 9.26 9.40 1.80
N PHE A 90 8.44 8.35 1.75
CA PHE A 90 7.34 8.16 0.80
C PHE A 90 7.79 8.02 -0.66
N ARG A 91 9.10 7.93 -0.90
CA ARG A 91 9.72 7.85 -2.23
C ARG A 91 10.45 6.53 -2.44
N HIS A 92 11.27 6.13 -1.47
CA HIS A 92 12.01 4.87 -1.54
C HIS A 92 11.27 3.82 -0.73
N TRP A 93 10.79 2.79 -1.40
CA TRP A 93 9.96 1.74 -0.81
C TRP A 93 10.67 0.41 -0.84
N GLU A 94 10.64 -0.28 0.30
CA GLU A 94 11.16 -1.64 0.44
C GLU A 94 10.01 -2.60 0.71
N ARG A 95 9.98 -3.74 0.02
CA ARG A 95 9.03 -4.82 0.30
C ARG A 95 9.44 -5.53 1.59
N ASN A 96 8.48 -5.75 2.49
CA ASN A 96 8.68 -6.63 3.65
C ASN A 96 8.87 -8.09 3.19
N ALA A 97 9.64 -8.87 3.95
CA ALA A 97 9.86 -10.28 3.66
C ALA A 97 8.55 -11.08 3.63
N SER A 98 7.67 -10.85 4.61
CA SER A 98 6.36 -11.49 4.69
C SER A 98 5.25 -10.56 4.15
N PRO A 99 4.33 -11.06 3.32
CA PRO A 99 3.09 -10.34 3.01
C PRO A 99 2.17 -10.26 4.24
N LEU A 100 1.18 -9.37 4.20
CA LEU A 100 0.15 -9.28 5.23
C LEU A 100 -0.78 -10.51 5.18
N TYR A 101 -1.13 -10.94 3.98
CA TYR A 101 -2.05 -12.04 3.73
C TYR A 101 -1.65 -12.79 2.45
N THR A 102 -1.93 -14.09 2.42
CA THR A 102 -1.82 -14.92 1.20
C THR A 102 -2.96 -15.91 1.11
N SER A 103 -3.41 -16.23 -0.10
CA SER A 103 -4.38 -17.30 -0.35
C SER A 103 -4.02 -18.09 -1.60
N ARG A 104 -4.04 -19.42 -1.48
CA ARG A 104 -3.95 -20.34 -2.63
C ARG A 104 -5.31 -20.62 -3.27
N ALA A 105 -6.40 -20.33 -2.55
CA ALA A 105 -7.76 -20.57 -3.02
C ALA A 105 -8.32 -19.37 -3.79
N ALA A 106 -7.76 -18.18 -3.60
CA ALA A 106 -8.16 -16.96 -4.30
C ALA A 106 -7.32 -16.73 -5.56
N GLY A 107 -7.91 -16.06 -6.55
CA GLY A 107 -7.21 -15.43 -7.66
C GLY A 107 -6.61 -14.09 -7.23
N MET A 108 -6.73 -13.03 -8.04
CA MET A 108 -6.29 -11.70 -7.59
C MET A 108 -7.17 -11.18 -6.44
N VAL A 109 -6.54 -10.61 -5.41
CA VAL A 109 -7.22 -9.89 -4.33
C VAL A 109 -6.94 -8.40 -4.54
N GLU A 110 -7.82 -7.74 -5.28
CA GLU A 110 -7.68 -6.34 -5.70
C GLU A 110 -8.09 -5.34 -4.60
N CYS A 111 -7.67 -4.09 -4.76
CA CYS A 111 -8.04 -2.96 -3.88
C CYS A 111 -7.92 -3.27 -2.37
N PRO A 112 -6.75 -3.70 -1.87
CA PRO A 112 -6.56 -3.96 -0.45
C PRO A 112 -6.75 -2.67 0.34
N ASP A 113 -7.53 -2.76 1.42
CA ASP A 113 -7.68 -1.70 2.40
C ASP A 113 -7.43 -2.26 3.80
N LEU A 114 -6.78 -1.46 4.64
CA LEU A 114 -6.45 -1.82 6.02
C LEU A 114 -6.59 -0.58 6.87
N PHE A 115 -7.59 -0.59 7.74
CA PHE A 115 -7.86 0.47 8.67
C PHE A 115 -8.19 -0.11 10.04
N PRO A 116 -7.79 0.56 11.12
CA PRO A 116 -8.20 0.15 12.45
C PRO A 116 -9.67 0.48 12.68
N VAL A 117 -10.34 -0.33 13.49
CA VAL A 117 -11.68 -0.06 14.00
C VAL A 117 -11.63 0.07 15.52
N ALA A 118 -12.42 0.98 16.08
CA ALA A 118 -12.54 1.13 17.52
C ALA A 118 -13.31 -0.06 18.11
N GLU A 119 -12.85 -0.57 19.25
CA GLU A 119 -13.63 -1.53 20.02
C GLU A 119 -14.92 -0.86 20.55
N PRO A 120 -16.02 -1.62 20.71
CA PRO A 120 -17.27 -1.08 21.24
C PRO A 120 -17.06 -0.34 22.58
N GLY A 121 -17.54 0.90 22.67
CA GLY A 121 -17.43 1.73 23.87
C GLY A 121 -16.16 2.60 23.96
N MET A 122 -15.29 2.56 22.95
CA MET A 122 -14.21 3.55 22.79
C MET A 122 -14.71 4.77 22.00
N GLU A 123 -14.37 5.98 22.46
CA GLU A 123 -14.75 7.21 21.73
C GLU A 123 -14.07 7.33 20.36
N GLU A 124 -14.85 7.78 19.37
CA GLU A 124 -14.39 8.08 18.01
C GLU A 124 -13.21 9.07 18.03
N GLY A 125 -12.18 8.79 17.24
CA GLY A 125 -11.00 9.67 17.10
C GLY A 125 -9.84 9.40 18.06
N ARG A 126 -9.98 8.45 19.01
CA ARG A 126 -8.87 7.95 19.86
C ARG A 126 -8.33 6.60 19.39
N LEU A 127 -8.09 6.46 18.09
CA LEU A 127 -7.18 5.43 17.61
C LEU A 127 -5.79 5.82 18.14
N HIS A 128 -5.36 5.20 19.25
CA HIS A 128 -4.06 5.46 19.85
C HIS A 128 -2.95 5.03 18.87
N TYR A 129 -2.59 5.89 17.91
CA TYR A 129 -1.32 5.83 17.19
C TYR A 129 -0.14 6.23 18.11
N ALA A 130 -0.29 6.05 19.42
CA ALA A 130 0.73 6.38 20.40
C ALA A 130 1.80 5.29 20.36
N ALA A 131 3.06 5.71 20.22
CA ALA A 131 4.26 4.90 20.38
C ALA A 131 4.45 4.47 21.86
N GLY A 132 3.43 3.82 22.43
CA GLY A 132 3.42 3.27 23.77
C GLY A 132 3.17 1.77 23.73
N THR A 133 3.78 1.03 24.65
CA THR A 133 3.58 -0.40 24.84
C THR A 133 2.09 -0.74 24.84
N ALA A 134 1.69 -1.64 23.94
CA ALA A 134 0.31 -2.04 23.75
C ALA A 134 -0.33 -2.46 25.07
N SER A 135 -1.21 -1.61 25.61
CA SER A 135 -2.21 -1.98 26.61
C SER A 135 -3.55 -1.42 26.14
N GLY A 136 -4.21 -2.16 25.26
CA GLY A 136 -5.51 -1.81 24.67
C GLY A 136 -5.56 -2.29 23.22
N ALA A 137 -6.23 -3.42 22.98
CA ALA A 137 -6.24 -4.12 21.71
C ALA A 137 -6.97 -3.32 20.63
N VAL A 138 -6.22 -2.72 19.70
CA VAL A 138 -6.76 -2.30 18.40
C VAL A 138 -6.86 -3.55 17.53
N ARG A 139 -8.06 -3.86 17.04
CA ARG A 139 -8.25 -4.89 16.01
C ARG A 139 -8.17 -4.26 14.64
N HIS A 140 -7.41 -4.90 13.77
CA HIS A 140 -7.46 -4.68 12.34
C HIS A 140 -8.51 -5.65 11.77
N VAL A 141 -9.42 -5.15 10.93
CA VAL A 141 -10.41 -5.96 10.20
C VAL A 141 -9.99 -6.05 8.74
#